data_AF-A0A1H5HIC1-F1
#
_entry.id   AF-A0A1H5HIC1-F1
#
_cell.length_a   1.000
_cell.length_b   1.000
_cell.length_c   1.000
_cell.angle_alpha   90.00
_cell.angle_beta   90.00
_cell.angle_gamma   90.00
#
_symmetry.space_group_name_H-M   'P 1'
#
loop_
_entity.id
_entity.type
_entity.pdbx_description
1 polymer ?
#
loop_
_entity_poly.entity_id
_entity_poly.type
_entity_poly.pdbx_seq_one_letter_code
_entity_poly.pdbx_strand_id
1 'polypeptide(L)'
;MRDDHPFPRQLLRKRCGARTRRMVATGPDEAEPLRAVPCYNWPVKGGKRCKLHGGASTGPKTPEGKARAAASIAAMMEGRRRWVLKLKAQGQKLPSGRKPGAEWVTPRMRERREAEAAKRWATLTPGERLAEQHEERRAGALRAIEVLKERFARTGSLLG
;
A
#
# COMPACT_ATOMS: atom_id res chain seq x y z
N MET A 1 42.85 43.73 14.84
CA MET A 1 42.89 42.41 15.51
C MET A 1 41.99 41.48 14.71
N ARG A 2 42.58 40.46 14.07
CA ARG A 2 41.87 39.53 13.18
C ARG A 2 41.47 38.31 13.99
N ASP A 3 40.20 37.94 13.93
CA ASP A 3 39.63 36.74 14.54
C ASP A 3 40.12 35.48 13.82
N ASP A 4 41.29 34.98 14.21
CA ASP A 4 41.84 33.70 13.74
C ASP A 4 41.18 32.54 14.51
N HIS A 5 40.00 32.12 14.05
CA HIS A 5 39.42 30.83 14.43
C HIS A 5 39.80 29.74 13.41
N PRO A 6 40.50 28.66 13.81
CA PRO A 6 41.14 27.70 12.89
C PRO A 6 40.17 26.74 12.17
N PHE A 7 38.86 26.92 12.30
CA PHE A 7 37.87 26.10 11.60
C PHE A 7 36.83 27.02 10.94
N PRO A 8 36.60 26.90 9.61
CA PRO A 8 35.52 27.64 8.97
C PRO A 8 34.21 27.27 9.66
N ARG A 9 33.50 28.29 10.19
CA ARG A 9 32.16 28.18 10.76
C ARG A 9 31.39 27.17 9.94
N GLN A 10 31.06 26.05 10.57
CA GLN A 10 30.18 25.00 10.07
C GLN A 10 29.09 25.65 9.22
N LEU A 11 29.22 25.59 7.89
CA LEU A 11 28.11 25.89 6.99
C LEU A 11 26.96 25.02 7.48
N LEU A 12 25.98 25.63 8.14
CA LEU A 12 24.93 25.01 8.95
C LEU A 12 24.38 23.78 8.25
N ARG A 13 24.95 22.61 8.52
CA ARG A 13 24.50 21.37 7.88
C ARG A 13 23.17 21.07 8.54
N LYS A 14 22.06 21.46 7.90
CA LYS A 14 20.72 21.14 8.40
C LYS A 14 20.66 19.63 8.72
N ARG A 15 20.02 19.27 9.83
CA ARG A 15 19.76 17.86 10.16
C ARG A 15 19.10 17.16 8.98
N CYS A 16 19.28 15.85 8.88
CA CYS A 16 18.76 15.05 7.76
C CYS A 16 17.27 15.32 7.45
N GLY A 17 16.43 15.52 8.47
CA GLY A 17 15.03 15.94 8.33
C GLY A 17 14.09 14.94 7.64
N ALA A 18 14.61 13.77 7.22
CA ALA A 18 13.79 12.72 6.63
C ALA A 18 12.80 12.19 7.66
N ARG A 19 11.53 12.03 7.27
CA ARG A 19 10.51 11.46 8.15
C ARG A 19 10.88 10.02 8.50
N THR A 20 11.07 9.75 9.78
CA THR A 20 11.35 8.40 10.26
C THR A 20 10.05 7.61 10.39
N ARG A 21 10.14 6.27 10.40
CA ARG A 21 8.97 5.42 10.68
C ARG A 21 8.59 5.38 12.16
N ARG A 22 9.46 5.89 13.05
CA ARG A 22 9.14 6.04 14.46
C ARG A 22 8.08 7.13 14.57
N MET A 23 6.90 6.70 14.98
CA MET A 23 5.82 7.59 15.35
C MET A 23 5.87 7.82 16.86
N VAL A 24 5.57 9.03 17.30
CA VAL A 24 5.46 9.35 18.73
C VAL A 24 4.00 9.64 19.02
N ALA A 25 3.46 9.06 20.10
CA ALA A 25 2.15 9.41 20.61
C ALA A 25 2.23 10.82 21.20
N THR A 26 1.33 11.71 20.80
CA THR A 26 1.35 13.10 21.25
C THR A 26 0.72 13.29 22.64
N GLY A 27 0.22 12.23 23.27
CA GLY A 27 -0.22 12.20 24.66
C GLY A 27 -1.11 10.98 24.93
N PRO A 28 -1.40 10.66 26.21
CA PRO A 28 -2.34 9.60 26.57
C PRO A 28 -3.81 9.97 26.31
N ASP A 29 -4.13 11.27 26.20
CA ASP A 29 -5.51 11.76 26.29
C ASP A 29 -6.07 12.25 24.95
N GLU A 30 -5.24 12.33 23.91
CA GLU A 30 -5.65 12.80 22.59
C GLU A 30 -5.43 11.71 21.54
N ALA A 31 -6.51 11.26 20.91
CA ALA A 31 -6.52 10.32 19.79
C ALA A 31 -5.95 10.96 18.49
N GLU A 32 -4.87 11.72 18.60
CA GLU A 32 -4.17 12.34 17.49
C GLU A 32 -3.39 11.31 16.66
N PRO A 33 -3.26 11.52 15.34
CA PRO A 33 -2.50 10.63 14.50
C PRO A 33 -1.01 10.76 14.85
N LEU A 34 -0.46 9.68 15.37
CA LEU A 34 0.96 9.33 15.36
C LEU A 34 1.75 10.06 14.23
N ARG A 35 2.51 11.11 14.59
CA ARG A 35 3.26 11.91 13.61
C ARG A 35 4.66 11.35 13.41
N ALA A 36 5.12 11.35 12.16
CA ALA A 36 6.47 10.90 11.82
C ALA A 36 7.52 11.89 12.36
N VAL A 37 8.45 11.41 13.17
CA VAL A 37 9.52 12.25 13.73
C VAL A 37 10.58 12.53 12.65
N PRO A 38 11.05 13.78 12.48
CA PRO A 38 12.14 14.08 11.57
C PRO A 38 13.47 13.47 12.04
N CYS A 39 14.29 13.02 11.09
CA CYS A 39 15.59 12.45 11.39
C CYS A 39 16.60 13.51 11.87
N TYR A 40 17.11 13.33 13.09
CA TYR A 40 18.13 14.19 13.69
C TYR A 40 19.57 13.78 13.36
N ASN A 41 19.79 12.72 12.57
CA ASN A 41 21.14 12.34 12.15
C ASN A 41 21.75 13.40 11.23
N TRP A 42 23.07 13.53 11.32
CA TRP A 42 23.83 14.42 10.45
C TRP A 42 23.88 13.87 9.01
N PRO A 43 23.78 14.74 7.99
CA PRO A 43 23.97 14.34 6.61
C PRO A 43 25.39 13.82 6.33
N VAL A 44 25.56 12.96 5.33
CA VAL A 44 26.93 12.61 4.83
C VAL A 44 27.60 13.86 4.25
N LYS A 45 28.94 13.98 4.27
CA LYS A 45 29.67 15.15 3.73
C LYS A 45 29.22 15.49 2.30
N GLY A 46 28.90 16.77 2.05
CA GLY A 46 28.37 17.25 0.76
C GLY A 46 26.90 16.90 0.45
N GLY A 47 26.24 16.04 1.24
CA GLY A 47 24.86 15.63 1.04
C GLY A 47 23.83 16.37 1.93
N LYS A 48 22.54 16.20 1.60
CA LYS A 48 21.39 16.74 2.35
C LYS A 48 20.75 15.71 3.32
N ARG A 49 21.05 14.41 3.18
CA ARG A 49 20.49 13.32 4.00
C ARG A 49 21.59 12.49 4.67
N CYS A 50 21.25 11.80 5.75
CA CYS A 50 22.17 10.91 6.46
C CYS A 50 22.32 9.57 5.74
N LYS A 51 23.32 8.77 6.14
CA LYS A 51 23.60 7.45 5.55
C LYS A 51 22.38 6.51 5.53
N LEU A 52 21.52 6.60 6.54
CA LEU A 52 20.34 5.75 6.70
C LEU A 52 19.14 6.18 5.83
N HIS A 53 19.11 7.44 5.40
CA HIS A 53 18.02 7.99 4.59
C HIS A 53 18.47 8.31 3.15
N GLY A 54 19.37 7.48 2.62
CA GLY A 54 19.85 7.57 1.24
C GLY A 54 20.96 8.58 0.99
N GLY A 55 21.50 9.22 2.03
CA GLY A 55 22.66 10.10 1.90
C GLY A 55 23.90 9.37 1.39
N ALA A 56 24.04 8.09 1.74
CA ALA A 56 25.13 7.24 1.29
C ALA A 56 24.79 6.40 0.04
N SER A 57 23.73 6.73 -0.71
CA SER A 57 23.41 5.99 -1.93
C SER A 57 24.60 6.07 -2.90
N THR A 58 25.15 4.91 -3.24
CA THR A 58 26.29 4.74 -4.14
C THR A 58 25.87 4.33 -5.55
N GLY A 59 24.63 4.66 -5.96
CA GLY A 59 24.14 4.36 -7.30
C GLY A 59 25.13 4.82 -8.40
N PRO A 60 25.11 4.17 -9.57
CA PRO A 60 26.09 4.43 -10.62
C PRO A 60 26.04 5.91 -11.06
N LYS A 61 27.20 6.56 -11.00
CA LYS A 61 27.34 7.98 -11.36
C LYS A 61 27.65 8.17 -12.84
N THR A 62 28.35 7.22 -13.45
CA THR A 62 28.73 7.29 -14.86
C THR A 62 27.57 6.88 -15.78
N PRO A 63 27.52 7.38 -17.03
CA PRO A 63 26.51 6.98 -18.01
C PRO A 63 26.47 5.46 -18.24
N GLU A 64 27.63 4.82 -18.34
CA GLU A 64 27.77 3.38 -18.59
C GLU A 64 27.24 2.57 -17.40
N GLY A 65 27.54 3.03 -16.17
CA GLY A 65 27.01 2.41 -14.96
C GLY A 65 25.49 2.50 -14.89
N LYS A 66 24.92 3.64 -15.29
CA LYS A 66 23.46 3.81 -15.34
C LYS A 66 22.83 2.90 -16.39
N ALA A 67 23.44 2.78 -17.57
CA ALA A 67 22.98 1.87 -18.62
C ALA A 67 22.98 0.40 -18.15
N ARG A 68 24.06 -0.05 -17.49
CA ARG A 68 24.12 -1.41 -16.91
C ARG A 68 23.05 -1.64 -15.85
N ALA A 69 22.83 -0.67 -14.95
CA ALA A 69 21.78 -0.77 -13.94
C ALA A 69 20.39 -0.83 -14.57
N ALA A 70 20.12 0.00 -15.59
CA ALA A 70 18.86 -0.02 -16.32
C ALA A 70 18.62 -1.37 -17.03
N ALA A 71 19.64 -1.91 -17.71
CA ALA A 71 19.57 -3.21 -18.36
C ALA A 71 19.28 -4.35 -17.36
N SER A 72 19.95 -4.33 -16.19
CA SER A 72 19.71 -5.30 -15.12
C SER A 72 18.27 -5.22 -14.57
N ILE A 73 17.77 -4.00 -14.34
CA ILE A 73 16.38 -3.78 -13.91
C ILE A 73 15.40 -4.31 -14.97
N ALA A 74 15.64 -4.03 -16.26
CA ALA A 74 14.79 -4.51 -17.34
C ALA A 74 14.73 -6.05 -17.39
N ALA A 75 15.89 -6.72 -17.27
CA ALA A 75 15.96 -8.18 -17.22
C ALA A 75 15.19 -8.76 -16.01
N MET A 76 15.33 -8.15 -14.83
CA MET A 76 14.59 -8.55 -13.63
C MET A 76 13.07 -8.39 -13.81
N MET A 77 12.62 -7.29 -14.41
CA MET A 77 11.20 -7.04 -14.66
C MET A 77 10.61 -8.04 -15.65
N GLU A 78 11.34 -8.37 -16.71
CA GLU A 78 10.92 -9.38 -17.68
C GLU A 78 10.84 -10.77 -17.05
N GLY A 79 11.83 -11.16 -16.25
CA GLY A 79 11.78 -12.40 -15.47
C GLY A 79 10.55 -12.45 -14.54
N ARG A 80 10.26 -11.35 -13.85
CA ARG A 80 9.05 -11.22 -13.01
C ARG A 80 7.78 -11.35 -13.82
N ARG A 81 7.70 -10.73 -15.01
CA ARG A 81 6.53 -10.82 -15.90
C ARG A 81 6.25 -12.27 -16.29
N ARG A 82 7.27 -13.01 -16.73
CA ARG A 82 7.13 -14.43 -17.10
C ARG A 82 6.65 -15.28 -15.92
N TRP A 83 7.23 -15.09 -14.74
CA TRP A 83 6.81 -15.81 -13.55
C TRP A 83 5.36 -15.50 -13.15
N VAL A 84 4.93 -14.23 -13.19
CA VAL A 84 3.54 -13.83 -12.93
C VAL A 84 2.58 -14.49 -13.91
N LEU A 85 2.91 -14.50 -15.22
CA LEU A 85 2.10 -15.15 -16.24
C LEU A 85 1.99 -16.65 -16.00
N LYS A 86 3.09 -17.32 -15.63
CA LYS A 86 3.10 -18.74 -15.27
C LYS A 86 2.17 -19.03 -14.09
N LEU A 87 2.26 -18.24 -13.01
CA LEU A 87 1.38 -18.41 -11.85
C LEU A 87 -0.09 -18.22 -12.23
N LYS A 88 -0.41 -17.19 -13.03
CA LYS A 88 -1.77 -16.95 -13.52
C LYS A 88 -2.30 -18.11 -14.36
N ALA A 89 -1.50 -18.63 -15.28
CA ALA A 89 -1.88 -19.77 -16.12
C ALA A 89 -2.11 -21.04 -15.28
N GLN A 90 -1.35 -21.21 -14.20
CA GLN A 90 -1.53 -22.31 -13.25
C GLN A 90 -2.65 -22.07 -12.23
N GLY A 91 -3.38 -20.95 -12.32
CA GLY A 91 -4.40 -20.56 -11.33
C GLY A 91 -3.85 -20.29 -9.92
N GLN A 92 -2.52 -20.17 -9.77
CA GLN A 92 -1.87 -19.97 -8.49
C GLN A 92 -1.90 -18.50 -8.09
N LYS A 93 -2.02 -18.25 -6.78
CA LYS A 93 -1.95 -16.91 -6.22
C LYS A 93 -0.51 -16.40 -6.20
N LEU A 94 -0.34 -15.10 -6.42
CA LEU A 94 0.94 -14.45 -6.19
C LEU A 94 1.28 -14.50 -4.69
N PRO A 95 2.48 -14.98 -4.31
CA PRO A 95 2.87 -15.07 -2.90
C PRO A 95 3.10 -13.69 -2.28
N SER A 96 3.40 -12.68 -3.11
CA SER A 96 3.50 -11.29 -2.69
C SER A 96 2.14 -10.60 -2.83
N GLY A 97 1.61 -10.07 -1.74
CA GLY A 97 0.37 -9.29 -1.76
C GLY A 97 -0.38 -9.40 -0.43
N ARG A 98 -1.44 -8.60 -0.29
CA ARG A 98 -2.40 -8.79 0.81
C ARG A 98 -3.12 -10.11 0.59
N LYS A 99 -3.19 -11.00 1.60
CA LYS A 99 -3.91 -12.26 1.40
C LYS A 99 -5.39 -11.94 1.11
N PRO A 100 -6.01 -12.66 0.16
CA PRO A 100 -7.42 -12.45 -0.15
C PRO A 100 -8.29 -12.85 1.04
N GLY A 101 -9.50 -12.30 1.10
CA GLY A 101 -10.49 -12.62 2.13
C GLY A 101 -10.62 -11.57 3.23
N ALA A 102 -11.62 -11.78 4.09
CA ALA A 102 -11.96 -10.87 5.18
C ALA A 102 -11.09 -11.06 6.43
N GLU A 103 -10.18 -12.02 6.42
CA GLU A 103 -9.33 -12.38 7.58
C GLU A 103 -8.48 -11.18 8.07
N TRP A 104 -8.01 -10.34 7.14
CA TRP A 104 -7.27 -9.11 7.47
C TRP A 104 -8.15 -7.91 7.81
N VAL A 105 -9.47 -8.08 7.75
CA VAL A 105 -10.42 -7.02 8.09
C VAL A 105 -10.60 -7.05 9.60
N THR A 106 -10.05 -6.05 10.27
CA THR A 106 -10.16 -5.90 11.72
C THR A 106 -11.60 -5.55 12.11
N PRO A 107 -12.02 -5.80 13.37
CA PRO A 107 -13.33 -5.37 13.88
C PRO A 107 -13.62 -3.91 13.60
N ARG A 108 -12.67 -3.01 13.90
CA ARG A 108 -12.77 -1.57 13.59
C ARG A 108 -13.01 -1.27 12.11
N MET A 109 -12.43 -2.05 11.19
CA MET A 109 -12.67 -1.88 9.76
C MET A 109 -14.07 -2.34 9.35
N ARG A 110 -14.60 -3.40 9.98
CA ARG A 110 -15.99 -3.84 9.81
C ARG A 110 -16.96 -2.80 10.34
N GLU A 111 -16.77 -2.35 11.58
CA GLU A 111 -17.58 -1.31 12.21
C GLU A 111 -17.62 -0.03 11.37
N ARG A 112 -16.47 0.41 10.83
CA ARG A 112 -16.45 1.58 9.93
C ARG A 112 -17.26 1.36 8.66
N ARG A 113 -17.16 0.18 8.04
CA ARG A 113 -17.96 -0.15 6.85
C ARG A 113 -19.45 -0.19 7.18
N GLU A 114 -19.83 -0.78 8.30
CA GLU A 114 -21.20 -0.84 8.78
C GLU A 114 -21.73 0.57 9.09
N ALA A 115 -20.92 1.42 9.72
CA ALA A 115 -21.27 2.81 9.98
C ALA A 115 -21.42 3.63 8.68
N GLU A 116 -20.54 3.43 7.69
CA GLU A 116 -20.65 4.05 6.37
C GLU A 116 -21.91 3.56 5.62
N ALA A 117 -22.20 2.26 5.68
CA ALA A 117 -23.42 1.69 5.11
C ALA A 117 -24.68 2.21 5.80
N ALA A 118 -24.68 2.31 7.13
CA ALA A 118 -25.79 2.87 7.91
C ALA A 118 -26.02 4.35 7.60
N LYS A 119 -24.95 5.14 7.46
CA LYS A 119 -25.03 6.54 7.02
C LYS A 119 -25.65 6.66 5.64
N ARG A 120 -25.19 5.85 4.68
CA ARG A 120 -25.77 5.80 3.35
C ARG A 120 -27.26 5.43 3.41
N TRP A 121 -27.60 4.39 4.15
CA TRP A 121 -28.99 3.94 4.31
C TRP A 121 -29.89 5.03 4.91
N ALA A 122 -29.38 5.80 5.87
CA ALA A 122 -30.10 6.92 6.48
C ALA A 122 -30.36 8.08 5.51
N THR A 123 -29.53 8.25 4.48
CA THR A 123 -29.73 9.29 3.46
C THR A 123 -30.73 8.92 2.36
N LEU A 124 -31.13 7.64 2.27
CA LEU A 124 -32.04 7.17 1.22
C LEU A 124 -33.51 7.35 1.61
N THR A 125 -34.31 7.79 0.66
CA THR A 125 -35.78 7.81 0.79
C THR A 125 -36.34 6.38 0.87
N PRO A 126 -37.57 6.19 1.38
CA PRO A 126 -38.21 4.87 1.39
C PRO A 126 -38.26 4.21 0.00
N GLY A 127 -38.54 4.98 -1.05
CA GLY A 127 -38.58 4.48 -2.43
C GLY A 127 -37.23 4.00 -2.93
N GLU A 128 -36.16 4.75 -2.66
CA GLU A 128 -34.79 4.36 -3.02
C GLU A 128 -34.33 3.12 -2.25
N ARG A 129 -34.68 3.01 -0.96
CA ARG A 129 -34.39 1.81 -0.15
C ARG A 129 -35.07 0.57 -0.71
N LEU A 130 -36.33 0.68 -1.11
CA LEU A 130 -37.07 -0.40 -1.77
C LEU A 130 -36.42 -0.79 -3.09
N ALA A 131 -36.05 0.20 -3.92
CA ALA A 131 -35.37 -0.06 -5.19
C ALA A 131 -34.04 -0.80 -5.00
N GLU A 132 -33.20 -0.37 -4.06
CA GLU A 132 -31.92 -1.03 -3.74
C GLU A 132 -32.14 -2.46 -3.22
N GLN A 133 -33.12 -2.68 -2.33
CA GLN A 133 -33.48 -4.04 -1.88
C GLN A 133 -33.96 -4.94 -3.02
N HIS A 134 -34.77 -4.41 -3.94
CA HIS A 134 -35.24 -5.16 -5.11
C HIS A 134 -34.09 -5.52 -6.04
N GLU A 135 -33.16 -4.59 -6.27
CA GLU A 135 -31.98 -4.83 -7.08
C GLU A 135 -31.05 -5.86 -6.45
N GLU A 136 -30.82 -5.80 -5.14
CA GLU A 136 -30.06 -6.80 -4.39
C GLU A 136 -30.68 -8.20 -4.49
N ARG A 137 -32.00 -8.31 -4.31
CA ARG A 137 -32.74 -9.58 -4.47
C ARG A 137 -32.59 -10.12 -5.89
N ARG A 138 -32.76 -9.27 -6.91
CA ARG A 138 -32.60 -9.66 -8.32
C ARG A 138 -31.19 -10.14 -8.60
N ALA A 139 -30.17 -9.42 -8.15
CA ALA A 139 -28.77 -9.80 -8.31
C ALA A 139 -28.46 -11.12 -7.57
N GLY A 140 -29.04 -11.32 -6.39
CA GLY A 140 -28.96 -12.57 -5.64
C GLY A 140 -29.56 -13.75 -6.39
N ALA A 141 -30.76 -13.59 -6.94
CA ALA A 141 -31.44 -14.61 -7.74
C ALA A 141 -30.62 -14.98 -9.00
N LEU A 142 -30.07 -13.98 -9.70
CA LEU A 142 -29.21 -14.23 -10.88
C LEU A 142 -27.94 -15.02 -10.51
N ARG A 143 -27.27 -14.68 -9.40
CA ARG A 143 -26.12 -15.45 -8.92
C ARG A 143 -26.50 -16.89 -8.57
N ALA A 144 -27.65 -17.10 -7.93
CA ALA A 144 -28.13 -18.44 -7.61
C ALA A 144 -28.39 -19.28 -8.87
N ILE A 145 -29.00 -18.68 -9.89
CA ILE A 145 -29.20 -19.32 -11.20
C ILE A 145 -27.87 -19.72 -11.82
N GLU A 146 -26.86 -18.85 -11.78
CA GLU A 146 -25.54 -19.16 -12.35
C GLU A 146 -24.87 -20.34 -11.65
N VAL A 147 -24.92 -20.40 -10.32
CA VAL A 147 -24.41 -21.56 -9.55
C VAL A 147 -25.14 -22.85 -9.93
N LEU A 148 -26.46 -22.79 -10.13
CA LEU A 148 -27.24 -23.95 -10.57
C LEU A 148 -26.84 -24.40 -11.98
N LYS A 149 -26.60 -23.46 -12.91
CA LYS A 149 -26.10 -23.78 -14.26
C LYS A 149 -24.73 -24.44 -14.23
N GLU A 150 -23.78 -23.88 -13.47
CA GLU A 150 -22.45 -24.46 -13.31
C GLU A 150 -22.51 -25.87 -12.70
N ARG A 151 -23.38 -26.06 -11.70
CA ARG A 151 -23.61 -27.38 -11.08
C ARG A 151 -24.14 -28.37 -12.12
N PHE A 152 -25.20 -28.00 -12.85
CA PHE A 152 -25.78 -28.85 -13.88
C PHE A 152 -24.77 -29.22 -14.97
N ALA A 153 -23.98 -28.25 -15.45
CA ALA A 153 -22.94 -28.50 -16.44
C ALA A 153 -21.88 -29.52 -15.96
N ARG A 154 -21.65 -29.59 -14.65
CA ARG A 154 -20.68 -30.52 -14.04
C ARG A 154 -21.27 -31.90 -13.75
N THR A 155 -22.50 -31.99 -13.27
CA THR A 155 -23.10 -33.26 -12.78
C THR A 155 -24.20 -33.83 -13.66
N GLY A 156 -24.66 -33.10 -14.68
CA GLY A 156 -25.83 -33.47 -15.49
C GLY A 156 -27.16 -33.46 -14.71
N SER A 157 -27.14 -33.01 -13.45
CA SER A 157 -28.31 -32.98 -12.56
C SER A 157 -28.29 -31.74 -11.68
N LEU A 158 -29.47 -31.15 -11.48
CA LEU A 158 -29.71 -30.07 -10.51
C LEU A 158 -29.96 -30.61 -9.10
N LEU A 159 -30.39 -31.86 -8.99
CA LEU A 159 -30.63 -32.60 -7.76
C LEU A 159 -29.44 -33.55 -7.60
N GLY A 160 -28.41 -33.11 -6.87
CA GLY A 160 -27.35 -34.03 -6.45
C GLY A 160 -27.82 -34.86 -5.26
#